data_AF-F3C3Q4-F1
#
_entry.id   AF-F3C3Q4-F1
#
_cell.length_a   1.000
_cell.length_b   1.000
_cell.length_c   1.000
_cell.angle_alpha   90.00
_cell.angle_beta   90.00
_cell.angle_gamma   90.00
#
_symmetry.space_group_name_H-M   'P 1'
#
loop_
_entity.id
_entity.type
_entity.pdbx_description
1 polymer ?
#
loop_
_entity_poly.entity_id
_entity_poly.type
_entity_poly.pdbx_seq_one_letter_code
_entity_poly.pdbx_strand_id
1 'polypeptide(L)'
;MKRLAGLSALALIISSTSGCGWLWGEDGYFRDRGSDYLQATQTPPMQVPADVSGVKHLDPLLPIPRNVADSTQKEGEYTVPRPLPLGTTSESSDFSLQKSGDARWILAQRQPAEVWPVAHQYFEDNGFRIAEERPQTGQFSSSWQRLDELSASVAKRLSAAGVSADAET
;
A
#
# COMPACT_ATOMS: atom_id res chain seq x y z
N MET A 1 -37.28 -0.86 -46.12
CA MET A 1 -35.82 -0.99 -46.33
C MET A 1 -34.99 0.20 -45.84
N LYS A 2 -35.38 1.47 -46.09
CA LYS A 2 -34.62 2.66 -45.61
C LYS A 2 -34.45 2.76 -44.07
N ARG A 3 -35.43 2.28 -43.29
CA ARG A 3 -35.41 2.30 -41.82
C ARG A 3 -34.43 1.30 -41.21
N LEU A 4 -34.25 0.15 -41.85
CA LEU A 4 -33.31 -0.88 -41.42
C LEU A 4 -31.87 -0.43 -41.68
N ALA A 5 -31.59 0.15 -42.85
CA ALA A 5 -30.28 0.71 -43.17
C ALA A 5 -29.87 1.87 -42.23
N GLY A 6 -30.83 2.72 -41.83
CA GLY A 6 -30.58 3.77 -40.84
C GLY A 6 -30.23 3.23 -39.45
N LEU A 7 -30.90 2.16 -39.01
CA LEU A 7 -30.59 1.51 -37.73
C LEU A 7 -29.24 0.79 -37.76
N SER A 8 -28.83 0.21 -38.89
CA SER A 8 -27.50 -0.42 -39.04
C SER A 8 -26.38 0.62 -39.00
N ALA A 9 -26.56 1.77 -39.67
CA ALA A 9 -25.59 2.85 -39.66
C ALA A 9 -25.45 3.48 -38.26
N LEU A 10 -26.55 3.64 -37.52
CA LEU A 10 -26.54 4.13 -36.14
C LEU A 10 -25.79 3.16 -35.21
N ALA A 11 -26.03 1.85 -35.35
CA ALA A 11 -25.34 0.82 -34.54
C ALA A 11 -23.82 0.82 -34.79
N LEU A 12 -23.39 1.02 -36.04
CA LEU A 12 -21.98 1.14 -36.41
C LEU A 12 -21.32 2.36 -35.76
N ILE A 13 -21.98 3.53 -35.78
CA ILE A 13 -21.46 4.77 -35.19
C ILE A 13 -21.37 4.68 -33.66
N ILE A 14 -22.37 4.06 -33.02
CA ILE A 14 -22.37 3.85 -31.56
C ILE A 14 -21.24 2.87 -31.19
N SER A 15 -21.09 1.76 -31.93
CA SER A 15 -20.04 0.78 -31.66
C SER A 15 -18.62 1.35 -31.84
N SER A 16 -18.42 2.28 -32.79
CA SER A 16 -17.12 2.94 -32.96
C SER A 16 -16.82 4.02 -31.91
N THR A 17 -17.86 4.58 -31.27
CA THR A 17 -17.70 5.67 -30.29
C THR A 17 -17.80 5.19 -28.83
N SER A 18 -18.29 3.97 -28.59
CA SER A 18 -18.45 3.40 -27.25
C SER A 18 -17.16 3.04 -26.52
N GLY A 19 -15.98 3.30 -27.10
CA GLY A 19 -14.70 3.15 -26.43
C GLY A 19 -14.00 4.48 -26.25
N CYS A 20 -13.95 5.01 -25.02
CA CYS A 20 -13.07 6.15 -24.69
C CYS A 20 -11.56 5.78 -24.72
N GLY A 21 -11.20 4.53 -25.05
CA GLY A 21 -9.82 4.05 -25.10
C GLY A 21 -8.97 4.66 -26.24
N TRP A 22 -9.57 5.35 -27.20
CA TRP A 22 -8.80 6.19 -28.14
C TRP A 22 -8.43 7.54 -27.54
N LEU A 23 -9.24 8.06 -26.61
CA LEU A 23 -8.97 9.34 -25.95
C LEU A 23 -7.88 9.21 -24.90
N TRP A 24 -7.80 8.07 -24.20
CA TRP A 24 -6.90 7.78 -23.08
C TRP A 24 -6.23 6.41 -23.26
N GLY A 25 -4.95 6.28 -22.91
CA GLY A 25 -4.17 5.03 -23.00
C GLY A 25 -2.72 5.31 -23.40
N GLU A 26 -1.87 4.28 -23.55
CA GLU A 26 -0.47 4.47 -23.96
C GLU A 26 -0.36 5.06 -25.39
N ASP A 27 -1.28 4.72 -26.30
CA ASP A 27 -1.32 5.24 -27.67
C ASP A 27 -2.53 6.17 -27.93
N GLY A 28 -3.16 6.66 -26.87
CA GLY A 28 -4.33 7.55 -26.97
C GLY A 28 -3.98 8.99 -27.38
N TYR A 29 -5.00 9.79 -27.74
CA TYR A 29 -4.81 11.22 -28.02
C TYR A 29 -4.22 11.97 -26.82
N PHE A 30 -4.68 11.65 -25.60
CA PHE A 30 -4.01 12.00 -24.35
C PHE A 30 -3.21 10.79 -23.84
N ARG A 31 -2.04 10.57 -24.46
CA ARG A 31 -1.12 9.51 -24.08
C ARG A 31 -0.64 9.67 -22.63
N ASP A 32 -0.70 8.58 -21.87
CA ASP A 32 -0.01 8.49 -20.58
C ASP A 32 1.51 8.46 -20.82
N ARG A 33 2.24 9.41 -20.23
CA ARG A 33 3.71 9.50 -20.31
C ARG A 33 4.38 9.07 -19.01
N GLY A 34 3.61 8.48 -18.09
CA GLY A 34 4.07 8.08 -16.77
C GLY A 34 5.26 7.11 -16.82
N SER A 35 5.38 6.30 -17.88
CA SER A 35 6.45 5.30 -18.07
C SER A 35 7.60 5.78 -18.96
N ASP A 36 7.49 6.94 -19.63
CA ASP A 36 8.48 7.42 -20.61
C ASP A 36 9.89 7.57 -20.02
N TYR A 37 9.99 7.87 -18.71
CA TYR A 37 11.27 8.04 -18.03
C TYR A 37 12.11 6.75 -18.01
N LEU A 38 11.48 5.58 -18.13
CA LEU A 38 12.18 4.28 -18.20
C LEU A 38 12.98 4.12 -19.50
N GLN A 39 12.59 4.82 -20.56
CA GLN A 39 13.29 4.82 -21.85
C GLN A 39 14.40 5.89 -21.93
N ALA A 40 14.52 6.75 -20.90
CA ALA A 40 15.50 7.82 -20.90
C ALA A 40 16.93 7.27 -20.83
N THR A 41 17.78 7.70 -21.75
CA THR A 41 19.20 7.30 -21.80
C THR A 41 20.07 8.34 -21.09
N GLN A 42 21.00 7.88 -20.26
CA GLN A 42 21.99 8.76 -19.63
C GLN A 42 22.97 9.29 -20.68
N THR A 43 23.18 10.62 -20.68
CA THR A 43 24.16 11.26 -21.55
C THR A 43 25.48 11.45 -20.80
N PRO A 44 26.65 11.33 -21.46
CA PRO A 44 27.94 11.58 -20.83
C PRO A 44 28.04 12.99 -20.22
N PRO A 45 28.83 13.16 -19.14
CA PRO A 45 29.05 14.48 -18.55
C PRO A 45 29.72 15.43 -19.56
N MET A 46 29.41 16.72 -19.42
CA MET A 46 30.00 17.78 -20.24
C MET A 46 31.53 17.84 -20.01
N GLN A 47 32.29 17.92 -21.11
CA GLN A 47 33.74 18.03 -21.10
C GLN A 47 34.16 19.46 -21.48
N VAL A 48 35.11 20.04 -20.73
CA VAL A 48 35.66 21.37 -21.03
C VAL A 48 36.85 21.21 -22.00
N PRO A 49 36.84 21.91 -23.16
CA PRO A 49 37.97 21.92 -24.09
C PRO A 49 39.27 22.46 -23.46
N ALA A 50 40.41 21.93 -23.88
CA ALA A 50 41.72 22.20 -23.27
C ALA A 50 42.23 23.65 -23.46
N ASP A 51 41.69 24.37 -24.45
CA ASP A 51 42.01 25.76 -24.78
C ASP A 51 41.29 26.78 -23.89
N VAL A 52 40.30 26.34 -23.09
CA VAL A 52 39.53 27.22 -22.21
C VAL A 52 40.07 27.12 -20.78
N SER A 53 40.76 28.17 -20.33
CA SER A 53 41.28 28.30 -18.97
C SER A 53 40.40 29.24 -18.12
N GLY A 54 40.30 28.97 -16.82
CA GLY A 54 39.53 29.80 -15.87
C GLY A 54 38.05 29.45 -15.73
N VAL A 55 37.59 28.34 -16.29
CA VAL A 55 36.21 27.86 -16.08
C VAL A 55 36.07 27.32 -14.65
N LYS A 56 35.04 27.77 -13.93
CA LYS A 56 34.68 27.22 -12.62
C LYS A 56 34.40 25.72 -12.76
N HIS A 57 34.83 24.91 -11.78
CA HIS A 57 34.57 23.47 -11.76
C HIS A 57 33.09 23.17 -12.06
N LEU A 58 32.85 22.32 -13.04
CA LEU A 58 31.52 21.84 -13.41
C LEU A 58 31.10 20.72 -12.45
N ASP A 59 30.82 21.08 -11.22
CA ASP A 59 30.26 20.13 -10.25
C ASP A 59 28.79 19.87 -10.59
N PRO A 60 28.34 18.60 -10.63
CA PRO A 60 26.96 18.28 -10.91
C PRO A 60 26.06 18.81 -9.78
N LEU A 61 25.14 19.70 -10.11
CA LEU A 61 24.19 20.27 -9.14
C LEU A 61 23.17 19.26 -8.62
N LEU A 62 22.93 18.18 -9.38
CA LEU A 62 21.94 17.14 -9.08
C LEU A 62 22.59 15.74 -9.22
N PRO A 63 23.48 15.34 -8.29
CA PRO A 63 24.10 14.02 -8.35
C PRO A 63 23.08 12.93 -8.04
N ILE A 64 23.02 11.91 -8.88
CA ILE A 64 22.22 10.70 -8.63
C ILE A 64 22.99 9.80 -7.65
N PRO A 65 22.42 9.42 -6.49
CA PRO A 65 23.07 8.51 -5.55
C PRO A 65 23.36 7.15 -6.18
N ARG A 66 24.58 6.61 -5.99
CA ARG A 66 25.01 5.34 -6.59
C ARG A 66 24.43 4.09 -5.91
N ASN A 67 23.96 4.21 -4.67
CA ASN A 67 23.49 3.09 -3.85
C ASN A 67 21.98 3.19 -3.60
N VAL A 68 21.20 3.23 -4.67
CA VAL A 68 19.75 3.04 -4.57
C VAL A 68 19.46 1.55 -4.74
N ALA A 69 18.71 0.96 -3.81
CA ALA A 69 18.29 -0.43 -3.96
C ALA A 69 17.34 -0.54 -5.16
N ASP A 70 17.59 -1.50 -6.06
CA ASP A 70 16.75 -1.79 -7.24
C ASP A 70 15.35 -2.34 -6.89
N SER A 71 14.93 -2.25 -5.63
CA SER A 71 13.69 -2.86 -5.11
C SER A 71 12.39 -2.25 -5.66
N THR A 72 12.48 -1.19 -6.47
CA THR A 72 11.34 -0.55 -7.14
C THR A 72 11.19 -0.93 -8.61
N GLN A 73 12.17 -1.60 -9.25
CA GLN A 73 11.99 -2.21 -10.56
C GLN A 73 11.19 -3.51 -10.39
N LYS A 74 9.87 -3.39 -10.22
CA LYS A 74 8.98 -4.52 -10.52
C LYS A 74 8.98 -4.70 -12.03
N GLU A 75 9.34 -5.89 -12.50
CA GLU A 75 9.11 -6.28 -13.90
C GLU A 75 7.60 -6.19 -14.19
N GLY A 76 7.19 -5.20 -15.00
CA GLY A 76 5.79 -5.01 -15.42
C GLY A 76 5.28 -3.57 -15.35
N GLU A 77 4.04 -3.38 -15.80
CA GLU A 77 3.34 -2.09 -15.78
C GLU A 77 3.07 -1.66 -14.33
N TYR A 78 3.55 -0.48 -13.94
CA TYR A 78 3.30 0.07 -12.61
C TYR A 78 1.81 0.40 -12.45
N THR A 79 1.07 -0.49 -11.81
CA THR A 79 -0.34 -0.27 -11.51
C THR A 79 -0.46 0.67 -10.32
N VAL A 80 -1.06 1.84 -10.54
CA VAL A 80 -1.40 2.77 -9.46
C VAL A 80 -2.35 2.07 -8.48
N PRO A 81 -1.96 1.90 -7.20
CA PRO A 81 -2.84 1.26 -6.22
C PRO A 81 -4.10 2.11 -6.07
N ARG A 82 -5.26 1.44 -5.98
CA ARG A 82 -6.53 2.12 -5.74
C ARG A 82 -6.40 2.99 -4.47
N PRO A 83 -6.82 4.26 -4.49
CA PRO A 83 -6.83 5.09 -3.30
C PRO A 83 -7.64 4.39 -2.21
N LEU A 84 -7.08 4.33 -1.00
CA LEU A 84 -7.83 3.87 0.15
C LEU A 84 -9.06 4.77 0.30
N PRO A 85 -10.27 4.22 0.46
CA PRO A 85 -11.45 5.03 0.68
C PRO A 85 -11.20 5.88 1.93
N LEU A 86 -11.34 7.19 1.80
CA LEU A 86 -11.39 8.10 2.93
C LEU A 86 -12.59 7.66 3.77
N GLY A 87 -12.34 7.15 4.98
CA GLY A 87 -13.41 6.88 5.93
C GLY A 87 -14.10 8.20 6.26
N THR A 88 -15.28 8.45 5.70
CA THR A 88 -16.08 9.66 5.96
C THR A 88 -16.81 9.58 7.31
N THR A 89 -16.41 8.66 8.18
CA THR A 89 -16.93 8.61 9.54
C THR A 89 -16.07 9.54 10.39
N SER A 90 -16.53 10.77 10.56
CA SER A 90 -16.24 11.55 11.76
C SER A 90 -16.89 10.86 12.97
N GLU A 91 -16.46 9.65 13.29
CA GLU A 91 -16.47 9.25 14.69
C GLU A 91 -15.13 9.73 15.24
N SER A 92 -15.18 10.76 16.06
CA SER A 92 -14.15 11.00 17.07
C SER A 92 -14.15 9.79 18.01
N SER A 93 -13.67 8.66 17.52
CA SER A 93 -13.40 7.51 18.36
C SER A 93 -12.12 7.80 19.10
N ASP A 94 -12.11 7.55 20.41
CA ASP A 94 -10.89 7.65 21.20
C ASP A 94 -9.86 6.58 20.82
N PHE A 95 -10.18 5.70 19.85
CA PHE A 95 -9.32 4.62 19.40
C PHE A 95 -9.04 4.72 17.89
N SER A 96 -7.78 4.47 17.50
CA SER A 96 -7.34 4.41 16.11
C SER A 96 -6.53 3.15 15.87
N LEU A 97 -6.81 2.42 14.79
CA LEU A 97 -6.07 1.21 14.41
C LEU A 97 -4.92 1.58 13.45
N GLN A 98 -3.73 1.10 13.76
CA GLN A 98 -2.51 1.37 13.00
C GLN A 98 -1.81 0.06 12.60
N LYS A 99 -1.13 0.08 11.45
CA LYS A 99 -0.36 -1.06 10.94
C LYS A 99 0.94 -0.58 10.30
N SER A 100 2.05 -1.23 10.65
CA SER A 100 3.34 -1.06 9.98
C SER A 100 4.03 -2.40 9.86
N GLY A 101 4.25 -2.85 8.61
CA GLY A 101 4.75 -4.21 8.34
C GLY A 101 3.85 -5.27 8.97
N ASP A 102 4.44 -6.10 9.83
CA ASP A 102 3.75 -7.16 10.58
C ASP A 102 3.19 -6.68 11.93
N ALA A 103 3.57 -5.47 12.37
CA ALA A 103 3.08 -4.88 13.61
C ALA A 103 1.70 -4.24 13.42
N ARG A 104 0.80 -4.51 14.36
CA ARG A 104 -0.53 -3.91 14.46
C ARG A 104 -0.73 -3.41 15.89
N TRP A 105 -1.24 -2.20 16.05
CA TRP A 105 -1.54 -1.64 17.37
C TRP A 105 -2.77 -0.74 17.34
N ILE A 106 -3.37 -0.57 18.50
CA ILE A 106 -4.49 0.33 18.73
C ILE A 106 -3.96 1.53 19.51
N LEU A 107 -4.09 2.72 18.94
CA LEU A 107 -3.80 3.97 19.62
C LEU A 107 -5.06 4.40 20.39
N ALA A 108 -4.99 4.44 21.72
CA ALA A 108 -6.06 4.90 22.58
C ALA A 108 -5.75 6.28 23.16
N GLN A 109 -6.67 7.23 23.03
CA GLN A 109 -6.62 8.57 23.64
C GLN A 109 -7.17 8.55 25.08
N ARG A 110 -6.77 7.56 25.87
CA ARG A 110 -7.24 7.30 27.23
C ARG A 110 -6.05 7.06 28.17
N GLN A 111 -6.26 7.21 29.47
CA GLN A 111 -5.20 6.96 30.44
C GLN A 111 -4.85 5.45 30.46
N PRO A 112 -3.56 5.07 30.49
CA PRO A 112 -3.18 3.65 30.49
C PRO A 112 -3.86 2.82 31.58
N ALA A 113 -4.09 3.40 32.76
CA ALA A 113 -4.76 2.75 33.88
C ALA A 113 -6.23 2.36 33.60
N GLU A 114 -6.91 3.08 32.68
CA GLU A 114 -8.28 2.76 32.27
C GLU A 114 -8.30 1.65 31.21
N VAL A 115 -7.32 1.63 30.31
CA VAL A 115 -7.31 0.73 29.15
C VAL A 115 -6.66 -0.62 29.49
N TRP A 116 -5.67 -0.64 30.39
CA TRP A 116 -4.94 -1.84 30.79
C TRP A 116 -5.85 -3.00 31.25
N PRO A 117 -6.73 -2.82 32.25
CA PRO A 117 -7.59 -3.92 32.72
C PRO A 117 -8.57 -4.38 31.64
N VAL A 118 -9.04 -3.47 30.78
CA VAL A 118 -9.94 -3.79 29.68
C VAL A 118 -9.22 -4.64 28.62
N ALA A 119 -7.98 -4.29 28.29
CA ALA A 119 -7.16 -5.06 27.38
C ALA A 119 -6.87 -6.45 27.96
N HIS A 120 -6.44 -6.53 29.23
CA HIS A 120 -6.18 -7.82 29.88
C HIS A 120 -7.43 -8.73 29.88
N GLN A 121 -8.58 -8.18 30.28
CA GLN A 121 -9.85 -8.92 30.28
C GLN A 121 -10.24 -9.39 28.88
N TYR A 122 -10.04 -8.55 27.86
CA TYR A 122 -10.34 -8.93 26.48
C TYR A 122 -9.53 -10.16 26.03
N PHE A 123 -8.25 -10.25 26.39
CA PHE A 123 -7.43 -11.41 26.03
C PHE A 123 -7.90 -12.68 26.75
N GLU A 124 -8.17 -12.59 28.06
CA GLU A 124 -8.70 -13.69 28.86
C GLU A 124 -10.06 -14.19 28.35
N ASP A 125 -11.00 -13.28 28.08
CA ASP A 125 -12.34 -13.59 27.56
C ASP A 125 -12.29 -14.29 26.18
N ASN A 126 -11.22 -14.06 25.42
CA ASN A 126 -11.00 -14.69 24.12
C ASN A 126 -10.16 -15.97 24.17
N GLY A 127 -9.81 -16.45 25.37
CA GLY A 127 -9.11 -17.71 25.60
C GLY A 127 -7.58 -17.63 25.46
N PHE A 128 -7.00 -16.42 25.41
CA PHE A 128 -5.55 -16.27 25.47
C PHE A 128 -5.06 -16.51 26.90
N ARG A 129 -4.03 -17.33 27.05
CA ARG A 129 -3.31 -17.57 28.31
C ARG A 129 -2.14 -16.61 28.40
N ILE A 130 -2.10 -15.83 29.46
CA ILE A 130 -1.00 -14.91 29.74
C ILE A 130 0.19 -15.69 30.34
N ALA A 131 1.36 -15.59 29.70
CA ALA A 131 2.58 -16.27 30.10
C ALA A 131 3.44 -15.42 31.04
N GLU A 132 3.57 -14.13 30.73
CA GLU A 132 4.33 -13.17 31.54
C GLU A 132 3.58 -11.84 31.61
N GLU A 133 3.55 -11.23 32.79
CA GLU A 133 2.97 -9.92 33.01
C GLU A 133 3.95 -9.01 33.76
N ARG A 134 4.09 -7.78 33.28
CA ARG A 134 4.85 -6.69 33.91
C ARG A 134 3.93 -5.47 34.08
N PRO A 135 3.17 -5.38 35.19
CA PRO A 135 2.23 -4.28 35.42
C PRO A 135 2.90 -2.90 35.47
N GLN A 136 4.16 -2.85 35.95
CA GLN A 136 4.95 -1.60 36.06
C GLN A 136 5.21 -0.94 34.70
N THR A 137 5.30 -1.74 33.63
CA THR A 137 5.55 -1.27 32.27
C THR A 137 4.33 -1.37 31.37
N GLY A 138 3.20 -1.90 31.87
CA GLY A 138 2.01 -2.17 31.07
C GLY A 138 2.30 -3.14 29.92
N GLN A 139 2.98 -4.25 30.19
CA GLN A 139 3.30 -5.27 29.18
C GLN A 139 2.89 -6.65 29.65
N PHE A 140 2.21 -7.42 28.80
CA PHE A 140 1.98 -8.84 28.99
C PHE A 140 2.27 -9.58 27.68
N SER A 141 2.70 -10.83 27.79
CA SER A 141 2.88 -11.73 26.66
C SER A 141 1.99 -12.95 26.83
N SER A 142 1.37 -13.40 25.74
CA SER A 142 0.60 -14.64 25.73
C SER A 142 1.52 -15.84 25.50
N SER A 143 1.12 -17.01 25.98
CA SER A 143 1.74 -18.26 25.56
C SER A 143 1.37 -18.58 24.10
N TRP A 144 2.21 -19.39 23.44
CA TRP A 144 1.83 -20.02 22.19
C TRP A 144 0.64 -20.95 22.40
N GLN A 145 -0.41 -20.78 21.61
CA GLN A 145 -1.63 -21.58 21.67
C GLN A 145 -2.10 -21.90 20.25
N ARG A 146 -2.73 -23.06 20.12
CA ARG A 146 -3.41 -23.43 18.87
C ARG A 146 -4.70 -22.63 18.72
N LEU A 147 -5.10 -22.38 17.48
CA LEU A 147 -6.31 -21.60 17.18
C LEU A 147 -7.60 -22.25 17.71
N ASP A 148 -7.66 -23.56 17.87
CA ASP A 148 -8.82 -24.30 18.42
C ASP A 148 -9.00 -24.09 19.94
N GLU A 149 -7.97 -23.58 20.63
CA GLU A 149 -8.04 -23.25 22.06
C GLU A 149 -8.57 -21.82 22.31
N LEU A 150 -8.67 -20.99 21.26
CA LEU A 150 -9.19 -19.62 21.35
C LEU A 150 -10.70 -19.57 21.13
N SER A 151 -11.31 -18.42 21.42
CA SER A 151 -12.72 -18.19 21.11
C SER A 151 -13.00 -18.38 19.62
N ALA A 152 -14.15 -18.97 19.28
CA ALA A 152 -14.51 -19.28 17.89
C ALA A 152 -14.50 -18.04 16.98
N SER A 153 -14.84 -16.87 17.51
CA SER A 153 -14.83 -15.61 16.78
C SER A 153 -13.41 -15.14 16.45
N VAL A 154 -12.46 -15.27 17.39
CA VAL A 154 -11.05 -14.90 17.20
C VAL A 154 -10.36 -15.90 16.29
N ALA A 155 -10.55 -17.21 16.50
CA ALA A 155 -10.00 -18.25 15.64
C ALA A 155 -10.39 -18.06 14.17
N LYS A 156 -11.67 -17.73 13.91
CA LYS A 156 -12.17 -17.41 12.56
C LYS A 156 -11.53 -16.15 11.96
N ARG A 157 -11.25 -15.13 12.76
CA ARG A 157 -10.61 -13.89 12.28
C ARG A 157 -9.12 -14.08 12.01
N LEU A 158 -8.41 -14.83 12.87
CA LEU A 158 -6.99 -15.11 12.71
C LEU A 158 -6.71 -16.00 11.50
N SER A 159 -7.54 -17.03 11.27
CA SER A 159 -7.47 -17.85 10.06
C SER A 159 -7.74 -17.03 8.78
N ALA A 160 -8.75 -16.15 8.79
CA ALA A 160 -8.99 -15.23 7.67
C ALA A 160 -7.84 -14.24 7.44
N ALA A 161 -7.08 -13.89 8.49
CA ALA A 161 -5.90 -13.04 8.41
C ALA A 161 -4.63 -13.78 7.95
N GLY A 162 -4.72 -15.07 7.61
CA GLY A 162 -3.62 -15.88 7.10
C GLY A 162 -2.73 -16.51 8.17
N VAL A 163 -3.15 -16.51 9.44
CA VAL A 163 -2.47 -17.27 10.49
C VAL A 163 -2.86 -18.74 10.35
N SER A 164 -1.90 -19.59 9.96
CA SER A 164 -2.12 -21.03 9.82
C SER A 164 -2.34 -21.69 11.19
N ALA A 165 -3.27 -22.65 11.25
CA ALA A 165 -3.55 -23.43 12.46
C ALA A 165 -2.35 -24.27 12.93
N ASP A 166 -1.39 -24.51 12.04
CA ASP A 166 -0.24 -25.39 12.23
C ASP A 166 1.08 -24.64 12.52
N ALA A 167 1.04 -23.47 13.14
CA ALA A 167 2.26 -22.87 13.70
C ALA A 167 2.66 -23.67 14.96
N GLU A 168 3.32 -24.81 14.73
CA GLU A 168 3.65 -25.88 15.68
C GLU A 168 4.56 -25.47 16.86
N THR A 169 4.31 -26.17 17.98
CA THR A 169 5.18 -26.58 19.13
C THR A 169 6.30 -25.68 19.62
#